data_AF-A0A1Q3XDW4-F1
#
_entry.id   AF-A0A1Q3XDW4-F1
#
_cell.length_a   1.000
_cell.length_b   1.000
_cell.length_c   1.000
_cell.angle_alpha   90.00
_cell.angle_beta   90.00
_cell.angle_gamma   90.00
#
_symmetry.space_group_name_H-M   'P 1'
#
loop_
_entity.id
_entity.type
_entity.pdbx_description
1 polymer ?
#
loop_
_entity_poly.entity_id
_entity_poly.type
_entity_poly.pdbx_seq_one_letter_code
_entity_poly.pdbx_strand_id
1 'polypeptide(L)'
;MKKQLRYILFFIAMQLYAYLASHLQFPTVFLQNVHNASLSHMRLSSYMTHSVILSVVILSFLHTIWQTVEMLPAAARKVQPRVIWFILLPQLGFLFVLPYVIVQLSRSLHVEFSRRGMDDRPLDTAMVTGLLAWASYLLVLGYILFVLKPIGYFKSDAWLILFIIHWVQISRYRNKLARA
;
A
#
# COMPACT_ATOMS: atom_id res chain seq x y z
N MET A 1 44.60 7.97 -46.67
CA MET A 1 44.49 6.70 -45.90
C MET A 1 45.28 6.64 -44.59
N LYS A 2 46.50 7.19 -44.46
CA LYS A 2 47.32 7.04 -43.22
C LYS A 2 46.72 7.61 -41.92
N LYS A 3 45.85 8.63 -41.98
CA LYS A 3 45.19 9.20 -40.78
C LYS A 3 44.10 8.28 -40.20
N GLN A 4 43.32 7.61 -41.06
CA GLN A 4 42.22 6.71 -40.64
C GLN A 4 42.74 5.47 -39.89
N LEU A 5 43.86 4.90 -40.33
CA LEU A 5 44.48 3.75 -39.67
C LEU A 5 45.00 4.06 -38.26
N ARG A 6 45.46 5.30 -38.01
CA ARG A 6 45.89 5.74 -36.67
C ARG A 6 44.73 5.79 -35.67
N TYR A 7 43.55 6.21 -36.09
CA TYR A 7 42.37 6.24 -35.21
C TYR A 7 41.87 4.84 -34.87
N ILE A 8 41.90 3.91 -35.82
CA ILE A 8 41.49 2.51 -35.60
C ILE A 8 42.46 1.84 -34.61
N LEU A 9 43.77 2.01 -34.79
CA LEU A 9 44.77 1.45 -33.86
C LEU A 9 44.67 2.07 -32.46
N PHE A 10 44.44 3.38 -32.37
CA PHE A 10 44.21 4.05 -31.09
C PHE A 10 42.96 3.53 -30.38
N PHE A 11 41.87 3.31 -31.12
CA PHE A 11 40.63 2.79 -30.57
C PHE A 11 40.77 1.33 -30.08
N ILE A 12 41.45 0.48 -30.84
CA ILE A 12 41.74 -0.91 -30.45
C ILE A 12 42.65 -0.94 -29.22
N ALA A 13 43.70 -0.11 -29.17
CA ALA A 13 44.59 -0.01 -28.01
C ALA A 13 43.85 0.49 -26.76
N MET A 14 42.92 1.43 -26.91
CA MET A 14 42.11 1.95 -25.81
C MET A 14 41.12 0.90 -25.28
N GLN A 15 40.50 0.11 -26.16
CA GLN A 15 39.63 -1.00 -25.74
C GLN A 15 40.41 -2.12 -25.06
N LEU A 16 41.60 -2.46 -25.57
CA LEU A 16 42.48 -3.46 -24.97
C LEU A 16 43.01 -3.00 -23.61
N TYR A 17 43.35 -1.71 -23.47
CA TYR A 17 43.75 -1.12 -22.19
C TYR A 17 42.60 -1.11 -21.19
N ALA A 18 41.38 -0.74 -21.59
CA ALA A 18 40.20 -0.79 -20.71
C ALA A 18 39.85 -2.22 -20.29
N TYR A 19 40.02 -3.20 -21.18
CA TYR A 19 39.84 -4.61 -20.89
C TYR A 19 40.89 -5.15 -19.91
N LEU A 20 42.17 -4.83 -20.13
CA LEU A 20 43.25 -5.21 -19.23
C LEU A 20 43.16 -4.48 -17.88
N ALA A 21 42.82 -3.20 -17.87
CA ALA A 21 42.66 -2.40 -16.65
C ALA A 21 41.47 -2.86 -15.80
N SER A 22 40.38 -3.30 -16.43
CA SER A 22 39.28 -3.93 -15.70
C SER A 22 39.69 -5.27 -15.11
N HIS A 23 40.47 -6.10 -15.82
CA HIS A 23 40.85 -7.45 -15.39
C HIS A 23 42.09 -7.53 -14.48
N LEU A 24 42.89 -6.46 -14.37
CA LEU A 24 44.09 -6.39 -13.51
C LEU A 24 43.85 -5.75 -12.12
N GLN A 25 42.62 -5.31 -11.81
CA GLN A 25 42.21 -4.84 -10.47
C GLN A 25 41.16 -5.75 -9.81
N PHE A 26 41.43 -7.05 -9.73
CA PHE A 26 40.51 -8.02 -9.11
C PHE A 26 41.11 -8.54 -7.81
N PRO A 27 40.71 -7.98 -6.65
CA PRO A 27 39.56 -8.58 -5.94
C PRO A 27 38.52 -7.58 -5.38
N THR A 28 38.83 -6.29 -5.23
CA THR A 28 37.98 -5.39 -4.41
C THR A 28 36.72 -4.90 -5.13
N VAL A 29 36.81 -4.51 -6.41
CA VAL A 29 35.65 -4.02 -7.18
C VAL A 29 34.66 -5.13 -7.48
N PHE A 30 35.15 -6.36 -7.74
CA PHE A 30 34.29 -7.52 -7.91
C PHE A 30 33.58 -7.91 -6.61
N LEU A 31 34.30 -7.97 -5.49
CA LEU A 31 33.68 -8.24 -4.18
C LEU A 31 32.69 -7.16 -3.79
N GLN A 32 32.95 -5.88 -4.09
CA GLN A 32 32.04 -4.78 -3.83
C GLN A 32 30.80 -4.82 -4.75
N ASN A 33 30.94 -5.19 -6.01
CA ASN A 33 29.80 -5.40 -6.92
C ASN A 33 28.98 -6.63 -6.54
N VAL A 34 29.60 -7.73 -6.12
CA VAL A 34 28.90 -8.93 -5.61
C VAL A 34 28.20 -8.63 -4.28
N HIS A 35 28.81 -7.83 -3.39
CA HIS A 35 28.19 -7.38 -2.15
C HIS A 35 27.01 -6.42 -2.39
N ASN A 36 27.13 -5.49 -3.34
CA ASN A 36 26.03 -4.60 -3.70
C ASN A 36 24.89 -5.35 -4.40
N ALA A 37 25.21 -6.33 -5.25
CA ALA A 37 24.22 -7.18 -5.89
C ALA A 37 23.46 -8.02 -4.83
N SER A 38 24.16 -8.66 -3.89
CA SER A 38 23.52 -9.44 -2.82
C SER A 38 22.64 -8.58 -1.91
N LEU A 39 23.08 -7.37 -1.55
CA LEU A 39 22.27 -6.41 -0.79
C LEU A 39 21.02 -5.95 -1.58
N SER A 40 21.14 -5.74 -2.89
CA SER A 40 19.99 -5.35 -3.73
C SER A 40 18.94 -6.47 -3.82
N HIS A 41 19.36 -7.73 -3.95
CA HIS A 41 18.46 -8.89 -3.94
C HIS A 41 17.79 -9.10 -2.58
N MET A 42 18.53 -8.93 -1.47
CA MET A 42 17.96 -9.00 -0.12
C MET A 42 16.89 -7.92 0.11
N ARG A 43 17.15 -6.68 -0.35
CA ARG A 43 16.17 -5.57 -0.27
C ARG A 43 14.93 -5.86 -1.11
N LEU A 44 15.10 -6.27 -2.37
CA LEU A 44 13.99 -6.61 -3.27
C LEU A 44 13.11 -7.73 -2.70
N SER A 45 13.72 -8.81 -2.19
CA SER A 45 12.97 -9.90 -1.55
C SER A 45 12.16 -9.41 -0.35
N SER A 46 12.73 -8.55 0.50
CA SER A 46 12.01 -7.98 1.64
C SER A 46 10.80 -7.16 1.17
N TYR A 47 10.95 -6.31 0.15
CA TYR A 47 9.84 -5.51 -0.39
C TYR A 47 8.72 -6.37 -0.95
N MET A 48 9.05 -7.43 -1.69
CA MET A 48 8.04 -8.34 -2.23
C MET A 48 7.24 -8.98 -1.10
N THR A 49 7.91 -9.51 -0.07
CA THR A 49 7.23 -10.13 1.09
C THR A 49 6.30 -9.15 1.80
N HIS A 50 6.76 -7.93 2.09
CA HIS A 50 5.91 -6.91 2.74
C HIS A 50 4.72 -6.49 1.87
N SER A 51 4.93 -6.34 0.56
CA SER A 51 3.87 -5.96 -0.38
C SER A 51 2.78 -7.04 -0.48
N VAL A 52 3.16 -8.32 -0.45
CA VAL A 52 2.22 -9.44 -0.48
C VAL A 52 1.38 -9.47 0.80
N ILE A 53 2.02 -9.34 1.97
CA ILE A 53 1.32 -9.32 3.26
C ILE A 53 0.30 -8.17 3.30
N LEU A 54 0.72 -6.96 2.94
CA LEU A 54 -0.18 -5.80 2.90
C LEU A 54 -1.34 -6.00 1.92
N SER A 55 -1.09 -6.58 0.75
CA SER A 55 -2.13 -6.87 -0.23
C SER A 55 -3.18 -7.83 0.32
N VAL A 56 -2.75 -8.92 0.97
CA VAL A 56 -3.67 -9.89 1.59
C VAL A 56 -4.53 -9.23 2.68
N VAL A 57 -3.93 -8.40 3.53
CA VAL A 57 -4.64 -7.65 4.59
C VAL A 57 -5.68 -6.71 3.99
N ILE A 58 -5.31 -5.90 2.99
CA ILE A 58 -6.22 -4.94 2.35
C ILE A 58 -7.38 -5.67 1.65
N LEU A 59 -7.10 -6.73 0.90
CA LEU A 59 -8.13 -7.51 0.22
C LEU A 59 -9.13 -8.13 1.21
N SER A 60 -8.64 -8.63 2.34
CA SER A 60 -9.48 -9.20 3.40
C SER A 60 -10.38 -8.15 4.05
N PHE A 61 -9.86 -6.93 4.25
CA PHE A 61 -10.63 -5.79 4.73
C PHE A 61 -11.73 -5.36 3.73
N LEU A 62 -11.38 -5.19 2.45
CA LEU A 62 -12.35 -4.84 1.40
C LEU A 62 -13.44 -5.89 1.27
N HIS A 63 -13.08 -7.17 1.36
CA HIS A 63 -14.05 -8.26 1.36
C HIS A 63 -15.00 -8.17 2.56
N THR A 64 -14.50 -7.80 3.74
CA THR A 64 -15.33 -7.59 4.93
C THR A 64 -16.32 -6.46 4.74
N ILE A 65 -15.90 -5.33 4.17
CA ILE A 65 -16.80 -4.20 3.84
C ILE A 65 -17.84 -4.65 2.82
N TRP A 66 -17.41 -5.34 1.76
CA TRP A 66 -18.30 -5.81 0.70
C TRP A 66 -19.42 -6.70 1.25
N GLN A 67 -19.08 -7.71 2.05
CA GLN A 67 -20.07 -8.55 2.72
C GLN A 67 -21.00 -7.73 3.63
N THR A 68 -20.46 -6.77 4.38
CA THR A 68 -21.26 -5.92 5.27
C THR A 68 -22.29 -5.09 4.49
N VAL A 69 -21.91 -4.53 3.35
CA VAL A 69 -22.82 -3.76 2.49
C VAL A 69 -23.87 -4.64 1.83
N GLU A 70 -23.52 -5.88 1.45
CA GLU A 70 -24.48 -6.81 0.86
C GLU A 70 -25.54 -7.29 1.86
N MET A 71 -25.19 -7.41 3.15
CA MET A 71 -26.15 -7.74 4.21
C MET A 71 -27.18 -6.63 4.47
N LEU A 72 -26.91 -5.40 4.05
CA LEU A 72 -27.85 -4.30 4.22
C LEU A 72 -28.96 -4.34 3.16
N PRO A 73 -30.22 -4.09 3.56
CA PRO A 73 -31.34 -4.01 2.62
C PRO A 73 -31.13 -2.84 1.64
N ALA A 74 -31.63 -2.99 0.41
CA ALA A 74 -31.45 -1.98 -0.64
C ALA A 74 -31.92 -0.58 -0.22
N ALA A 75 -32.97 -0.48 0.60
CA ALA A 75 -33.50 0.78 1.12
C ALA A 75 -32.55 1.51 2.10
N ALA A 76 -31.74 0.77 2.85
CA ALA A 76 -30.77 1.36 3.80
C ALA A 76 -29.38 1.59 3.15
N ARG A 77 -29.14 0.99 1.98
CA ARG A 77 -27.84 0.96 1.32
C ARG A 77 -27.53 2.28 0.60
N LYS A 78 -26.58 3.05 1.12
CA LYS A 78 -26.09 4.30 0.50
C LYS A 78 -24.85 4.13 -0.36
N VAL A 79 -24.24 2.94 -0.36
CA VAL A 79 -23.08 2.61 -1.17
C VAL A 79 -23.31 1.30 -1.92
N GLN A 80 -23.04 1.27 -3.22
CA GLN A 80 -23.15 0.03 -3.99
C GLN A 80 -21.97 -0.90 -3.67
N PRO A 81 -22.18 -2.22 -3.53
CA PRO A 81 -21.10 -3.15 -3.17
C PRO A 81 -19.94 -3.14 -4.16
N ARG A 82 -20.25 -2.90 -5.45
CA ARG A 82 -19.24 -2.85 -6.52
C ARG A 82 -18.26 -1.68 -6.38
N VAL A 83 -18.70 -0.58 -5.76
CA VAL A 83 -17.86 0.63 -5.59
C VAL A 83 -16.67 0.36 -4.68
N ILE A 84 -16.78 -0.61 -3.76
CA ILE A 84 -15.72 -0.97 -2.82
C ILE A 84 -14.46 -1.46 -3.54
N TRP A 85 -14.62 -2.17 -4.67
CA TRP A 85 -13.49 -2.68 -5.44
C TRP A 85 -12.71 -1.57 -6.16
N PHE A 86 -13.33 -0.41 -6.40
CA PHE A 86 -12.60 0.75 -6.95
C PHE A 86 -11.58 1.32 -5.96
N ILE A 87 -11.60 0.92 -4.68
CA ILE A 87 -10.54 1.26 -3.71
C ILE A 87 -9.17 0.70 -4.14
N LEU A 88 -9.15 -0.41 -4.89
CA LEU A 88 -7.91 -1.00 -5.42
C LEU A 88 -7.25 -0.16 -6.51
N LEU A 89 -7.94 0.85 -7.07
CA LEU A 89 -7.33 1.76 -8.03
C LEU A 89 -6.36 2.70 -7.30
N PRO A 90 -5.06 2.68 -7.61
CA PRO A 90 -4.04 3.35 -6.81
C PRO A 90 -4.19 4.88 -6.74
N GLN A 91 -4.70 5.51 -7.81
CA GLN A 91 -4.80 6.98 -7.89
C GLN A 91 -6.13 7.56 -7.39
N LEU A 92 -7.21 6.80 -7.49
CA LEU A 92 -8.57 7.30 -7.21
C LEU A 92 -9.20 6.58 -6.01
N GLY A 93 -8.87 5.30 -5.83
CA GLY A 93 -9.46 4.42 -4.85
C GLY A 93 -9.14 4.84 -3.42
N PHE A 94 -7.86 4.93 -3.08
CA PHE A 94 -7.45 5.27 -1.73
C PHE A 94 -7.72 6.72 -1.34
N LEU A 95 -7.64 7.67 -2.29
CA LEU A 95 -7.81 9.10 -2.00
C LEU A 95 -9.29 9.52 -1.88
N PHE A 96 -10.16 9.00 -2.75
CA PHE A 96 -11.54 9.47 -2.84
C PHE A 96 -12.55 8.39 -2.47
N VAL A 97 -12.34 7.16 -2.94
CA VAL A 97 -13.32 6.08 -2.77
C VAL A 97 -13.34 5.56 -1.33
N LEU A 98 -12.18 5.35 -0.71
CA LEU A 98 -12.11 4.83 0.67
C LEU A 98 -12.81 5.73 1.70
N PRO A 99 -12.51 7.05 1.83
CA PRO A 99 -13.22 7.90 2.78
C PRO A 99 -14.72 8.02 2.47
N TYR A 100 -15.10 8.05 1.18
CA TYR A 100 -16.50 8.02 0.77
C TYR A 100 -17.21 6.74 1.25
N VAL A 101 -16.60 5.57 1.03
CA VAL A 101 -17.14 4.28 1.45
C VAL A 101 -17.31 4.21 2.97
N ILE A 102 -16.32 4.69 3.75
CA ILE A 102 -16.40 4.71 5.23
C ILE A 102 -17.60 5.52 5.71
N VAL A 103 -17.80 6.73 5.18
CA VAL A 103 -18.90 7.62 5.57
C VAL A 103 -20.25 7.03 5.16
N GLN A 104 -20.36 6.53 3.91
CA GLN A 104 -21.63 5.98 3.42
C GLN A 104 -22.00 4.66 4.10
N LEU A 105 -21.01 3.81 4.41
CA LEU A 105 -21.22 2.60 5.18
C LEU A 105 -21.76 2.93 6.57
N SER A 106 -21.12 3.87 7.29
CA SER A 106 -21.60 4.30 8.62
C SER A 106 -23.04 4.79 8.56
N ARG A 107 -23.38 5.66 7.59
CA ARG A 107 -24.75 6.14 7.38
C ARG A 107 -25.74 5.03 7.04
N SER A 108 -25.32 4.02 6.28
CA SER A 108 -26.18 2.89 5.92
C SER A 108 -26.46 2.00 7.13
N LEU A 109 -25.42 1.74 7.93
CA LEU A 109 -25.54 1.00 9.19
C LEU A 109 -26.41 1.74 10.20
N HIS A 110 -26.27 3.06 10.32
CA HIS A 110 -27.08 3.88 11.21
C HIS A 110 -28.57 3.77 10.87
N VAL A 111 -28.93 3.98 9.59
CA VAL A 111 -30.32 3.81 9.13
C VAL A 111 -30.87 2.43 9.48
N GLU A 112 -30.10 1.37 9.25
CA GLU A 112 -30.56 0.01 9.51
C GLU A 112 -30.64 -0.30 11.02
N PHE A 113 -29.70 0.18 11.82
CA PHE A 113 -29.68 -0.05 13.26
C PHE A 113 -30.81 0.71 13.95
N SER A 114 -31.03 1.97 13.58
CA SER A 114 -32.17 2.75 14.08
C SER A 114 -33.50 2.09 13.67
N ARG A 115 -33.61 1.58 12.43
CA ARG A 115 -34.81 0.83 11.97
C ARG A 115 -35.06 -0.44 12.81
N ARG A 116 -34.00 -1.10 13.28
CA ARG A 116 -34.07 -2.31 14.13
C ARG A 116 -34.11 -2.02 15.63
N GLY A 117 -34.11 -0.75 16.05
CA GLY A 117 -34.07 -0.37 17.47
C GLY A 117 -32.76 -0.77 18.18
N MET A 118 -31.65 -0.86 17.45
CA MET A 118 -30.33 -1.17 18.00
C MET A 118 -29.57 0.10 18.42
N ASP A 119 -28.74 0.01 19.46
CA ASP A 119 -27.86 1.10 19.87
C ASP A 119 -26.84 1.43 18.76
N ASP A 120 -26.92 2.66 18.26
CA ASP A 120 -26.20 3.20 17.11
C ASP A 120 -24.97 4.04 17.49
N ARG A 121 -24.83 4.43 18.77
CA ARG A 121 -23.68 5.18 19.30
C ARG A 121 -22.30 4.67 18.89
N PRO A 122 -22.01 3.36 18.83
CA PRO A 122 -20.67 2.90 18.44
C PRO A 122 -20.37 3.10 16.93
N LEU A 123 -21.37 3.38 16.08
CA LEU A 123 -21.19 3.60 14.64
C LEU A 123 -20.41 4.88 14.33
N ASP A 124 -20.64 5.95 15.09
CA ASP A 124 -19.89 7.20 14.96
C ASP A 124 -18.40 6.98 15.28
N THR A 125 -18.11 6.19 16.31
CA THR A 125 -16.73 5.80 16.66
C THR A 125 -16.06 5.08 15.51
N ALA A 126 -16.77 4.20 14.79
CA ALA A 126 -16.19 3.48 13.66
C ALA A 126 -15.95 4.37 12.43
N MET A 127 -16.82 5.35 12.20
CA MET A 127 -16.57 6.36 11.16
C MET A 127 -15.31 7.17 11.49
N VAL A 128 -15.20 7.64 12.73
CA VAL A 128 -14.07 8.45 13.20
C VAL A 128 -12.76 7.67 13.15
N THR A 129 -12.72 6.42 13.64
CA THR A 129 -11.50 5.59 13.58
C THR A 129 -11.07 5.31 12.14
N GLY A 130 -12.01 5.07 11.22
CA GLY A 130 -11.71 4.85 9.81
C GLY A 130 -11.13 6.09 9.13
N LEU A 131 -11.72 7.27 9.39
CA LEU A 131 -11.22 8.53 8.86
C LEU A 131 -9.85 8.91 9.44
N LEU A 132 -9.60 8.64 10.73
CA LEU A 132 -8.29 8.84 11.37
C LEU A 132 -7.23 7.88 10.83
N ALA A 133 -7.57 6.60 10.60
CA ALA A 133 -6.68 5.64 9.97
C ALA A 133 -6.29 6.09 8.55
N TRP A 134 -7.25 6.59 7.78
CA TRP A 134 -7.01 7.13 6.46
C TRP A 134 -6.17 8.42 6.47
N ALA A 135 -6.50 9.37 7.33
CA ALA A 135 -5.75 10.63 7.45
C ALA A 135 -4.30 10.39 7.89
N SER A 136 -4.07 9.49 8.86
CA SER A 136 -2.72 9.11 9.28
C SER A 136 -1.92 8.43 8.16
N TYR A 137 -2.56 7.58 7.35
CA TYR A 137 -1.92 7.01 6.17
C TYR A 137 -1.48 8.08 5.16
N LEU A 138 -2.35 9.07 4.86
CA LEU A 138 -1.99 10.16 3.94
C LEU A 138 -0.84 11.03 4.46
N LEU A 139 -0.79 11.29 5.76
CA LEU A 139 0.31 12.04 6.37
C LEU A 139 1.65 11.29 6.22
N VAL A 140 1.64 9.97 6.44
CA VAL A 140 2.82 9.13 6.24
C VAL A 140 3.23 9.08 4.77
N LEU A 141 2.27 8.91 3.86
CA LEU A 141 2.53 8.88 2.42
C LEU A 141 3.10 10.22 1.92
N GLY A 142 2.50 11.34 2.33
CA GLY A 142 2.98 12.69 1.99
C GLY A 142 4.37 12.97 2.56
N TYR A 143 4.64 12.54 3.80
CA TYR A 143 5.96 12.67 4.42
C TYR A 143 7.04 11.86 3.68
N ILE A 144 6.73 10.62 3.26
CA ILE A 144 7.64 9.78 2.46
C ILE A 144 7.92 10.43 1.10
N LEU A 145 6.89 10.95 0.43
CA LEU A 145 7.03 11.52 -0.92
C LEU A 145 7.73 12.90 -0.93
N PHE A 146 7.60 13.69 0.14
CA PHE A 146 8.03 15.09 0.16
C PHE A 146 9.30 15.36 1.01
N VAL A 147 9.54 14.58 2.08
CA VAL A 147 10.56 14.92 3.09
C VAL A 147 11.76 13.97 3.09
N LEU A 148 11.59 12.70 2.71
CA LEU A 148 12.63 11.68 2.87
C LEU A 148 13.18 11.18 1.53
N LYS A 149 14.46 11.49 1.26
CA LYS A 149 15.36 10.49 0.63
C LYS A 149 15.27 9.20 1.48
N PRO A 150 15.32 7.99 0.89
CA PRO A 150 14.89 6.73 1.51
C PRO A 150 15.85 6.27 2.63
N ILE A 151 15.87 6.98 3.74
CA ILE A 151 16.68 6.71 4.92
C ILE A 151 15.71 6.54 6.09
N GLY A 152 15.40 5.27 6.40
CA GLY A 152 14.65 4.88 7.59
C GLY A 152 13.19 4.50 7.32
N TYR A 153 12.98 3.24 6.93
CA TYR A 153 11.70 2.58 7.04
C TYR A 153 11.31 2.44 8.52
N PHE A 154 10.00 2.51 8.82
CA PHE A 154 9.38 2.31 10.14
C PHE A 154 9.44 3.46 11.16
N LYS A 155 8.62 4.50 10.98
CA LYS A 155 8.23 5.36 12.13
C LYS A 155 6.74 5.65 12.26
N SER A 156 5.87 4.97 11.52
CA SER A 156 4.43 5.13 11.75
C SER A 156 3.70 3.81 11.48
N ASP A 157 3.63 2.97 12.51
CA ASP A 157 2.68 1.84 12.56
C ASP A 157 1.32 2.29 13.12
N ALA A 158 1.19 3.57 13.47
CA ALA A 158 -0.03 4.15 14.03
C ALA A 158 -1.24 4.01 13.09
N TRP A 159 -1.02 4.20 11.78
CA TRP A 159 -2.09 4.02 10.78
C TRP A 159 -2.58 2.57 10.74
N LEU A 160 -1.66 1.59 10.88
CA LEU A 160 -1.99 0.17 10.83
C LEU A 160 -2.80 -0.26 12.06
N ILE A 161 -2.44 0.24 13.24
CA ILE A 161 -3.20 -0.01 14.48
C ILE A 161 -4.63 0.53 14.34
N LEU A 162 -4.79 1.79 13.91
CA LEU A 162 -6.11 2.39 13.70
C LEU A 162 -6.91 1.64 12.62
N PHE A 163 -6.25 1.20 11.56
CA PHE A 163 -6.86 0.40 10.50
C PHE A 163 -7.38 -0.94 11.04
N ILE A 164 -6.60 -1.66 11.85
CA ILE A 164 -7.03 -2.92 12.47
C ILE A 164 -8.21 -2.69 13.41
N ILE A 165 -8.18 -1.64 14.24
CA ILE A 165 -9.30 -1.28 15.13
C ILE A 165 -10.58 -1.05 14.32
N HIS A 166 -10.48 -0.25 13.26
CA HIS A 166 -11.61 0.04 12.37
C HIS A 166 -12.14 -1.23 11.69
N TRP A 167 -11.26 -2.10 11.19
CA TRP A 167 -11.64 -3.38 10.58
C TRP A 167 -12.39 -4.28 11.57
N VAL A 168 -11.87 -4.42 12.80
CA VAL A 168 -12.53 -5.19 13.86
C VAL A 168 -13.91 -4.62 14.18
N GLN A 169 -14.07 -3.30 14.20
CA GLN A 169 -15.38 -2.66 14.42
C GLN A 169 -16.38 -2.99 13.30
N ILE A 170 -15.98 -2.89 12.03
CA ILE A 170 -16.85 -3.26 10.90
C ILE A 170 -17.25 -4.74 10.99
N SER A 171 -16.29 -5.63 11.29
CA SER A 171 -16.57 -7.06 11.47
C SER A 171 -17.58 -7.32 12.59
N ARG A 172 -17.49 -6.58 13.71
CA ARG A 172 -18.48 -6.65 14.79
C ARG A 172 -19.87 -6.19 14.33
N TYR A 173 -19.99 -5.11 13.55
CA TYR A 173 -21.29 -4.68 13.02
C TYR A 173 -21.89 -5.68 12.03
N ARG A 174 -21.06 -6.26 11.16
CA ARG A 174 -21.48 -7.35 10.27
C ARG A 174 -22.06 -8.51 11.07
N ASN A 175 -21.38 -8.94 12.13
CA ASN A 175 -21.86 -10.03 12.98
C ASN A 175 -23.15 -9.67 13.73
N LYS A 176 -23.35 -8.39 14.10
CA LYS A 176 -24.61 -7.91 14.67
C LYS A 176 -25.75 -7.96 13.64
N LEU A 177 -25.49 -7.53 12.40
CA LEU A 177 -26.47 -7.60 11.30
C LEU A 177 -26.90 -9.04 11.02
N ALA A 178 -25.97 -9.99 11.04
CA ALA A 178 -26.26 -11.39 10.74
C ALA A 178 -27.06 -12.12 11.83
N ARG A 179 -27.08 -11.60 13.06
CA ARG A 179 -27.75 -12.23 14.22
C ARG A 179 -29.15 -11.68 14.49
N ALA A 180 -29.55 -10.63 13.80
CA ALA A 180 -30.79 -9.91 14.01
C ALA A 180 -31.70 -10.00 12.80
#